data_AF-A0A4R8UPD7-F1
#
_entry.id   AF-A0A4R8UPD7-F1
#
_cell.length_a   1.000
_cell.length_b   1.000
_cell.length_c   1.000
_cell.angle_alpha   90.00
_cell.angle_beta   90.00
_cell.angle_gamma   90.00
#
_symmetry.space_group_name_H-M   'P 1'
#
loop_
_entity.id
_entity.type
_entity.pdbx_description
1 polymer ?
#
loop_
_entity_poly.entity_id
_entity_poly.type
_entity_poly.pdbx_seq_one_letter_code
_entity_poly.pdbx_strand_id
1 'polypeptide(L)'
;MVALTQMKAIVPLVYLVMGMLSAIVGLLPWLVTGMRLPLQNLWAVNTLPEDMPIVLLPFSQYTITLIVAVIVTGSALAGGLARVTRAQHPRFTLAAIVVGVLTVQVVAIVQTAVTTAVGLTESPAAKVYLFVLTAGTLAASLIGLLILALIARAPVAGAMVAVSLAAVASSAWLNGFIAHPLSFEVSETARALLNATRWVPAVIVGLAVAWGGLATIGRVAGAVVSFLALWIGPTLFTAVSAAAGTRVLAAYPAEMLDYGAQVFVSALGVKGGSASLLIPAVIVMVLGLAVRWALRRRRLQAALA
;
A
#
# COMPACT_ATOMS: atom_id res chain seq x y z
N MET A 1 -39.43 -17.92 -11.14
CA MET A 1 -38.57 -17.00 -11.92
C MET A 1 -37.94 -15.90 -11.05
N VAL A 2 -38.70 -15.28 -10.13
CA VAL A 2 -38.25 -14.20 -9.22
C VAL A 2 -37.10 -14.60 -8.27
N ALA A 3 -37.13 -15.81 -7.69
CA ALA A 3 -36.06 -16.28 -6.79
C ALA A 3 -34.70 -16.49 -7.49
N LEU A 4 -34.72 -16.95 -8.75
CA LEU A 4 -33.52 -17.14 -9.58
C LEU A 4 -32.90 -15.81 -10.04
N THR A 5 -33.68 -14.74 -10.12
CA THR A 5 -33.19 -13.39 -10.42
C THR A 5 -32.58 -12.72 -9.19
N GLN A 6 -33.15 -12.94 -8.00
CA GLN A 6 -32.59 -12.44 -6.75
C GLN A 6 -31.23 -13.06 -6.41
N MET A 7 -31.07 -14.39 -6.56
CA MET A 7 -29.77 -15.04 -6.33
C MET A 7 -28.66 -14.54 -7.26
N LYS A 8 -28.98 -14.12 -8.49
CA LYS A 8 -27.99 -13.58 -9.44
C LYS A 8 -27.52 -12.16 -9.11
N ALA A 9 -28.38 -11.35 -8.48
CA ALA A 9 -28.05 -9.98 -8.07
C ALA A 9 -27.27 -9.91 -6.74
N ILE A 10 -27.46 -10.89 -5.86
CA ILE A 10 -26.77 -10.94 -4.55
C ILE A 10 -25.26 -11.09 -4.73
N VAL A 11 -24.80 -11.91 -5.68
CA VAL A 11 -23.37 -12.24 -5.77
C VAL A 11 -22.49 -11.03 -6.14
N PRO A 12 -22.82 -10.23 -7.19
CA PRO A 12 -22.07 -9.00 -7.46
C PRO A 12 -22.10 -7.99 -6.30
N LEU A 13 -23.22 -7.89 -5.58
CA LEU A 13 -23.32 -7.00 -4.42
C LEU A 13 -22.36 -7.42 -3.29
N VAL A 14 -22.26 -8.72 -3.00
CA VAL A 14 -21.32 -9.23 -2.00
C VAL A 14 -19.88 -8.87 -2.39
N TYR A 15 -19.51 -9.01 -3.65
CA TYR A 15 -18.17 -8.65 -4.13
C TYR A 15 -17.91 -7.13 -4.12
N LEU A 16 -18.94 -6.31 -4.36
CA LEU A 16 -18.87 -4.87 -4.17
C LEU A 16 -18.57 -4.53 -2.71
N VAL A 17 -19.33 -5.10 -1.77
CA VAL A 17 -19.11 -4.90 -0.33
C VAL A 17 -17.72 -5.38 0.08
N MET A 18 -17.26 -6.52 -0.43
CA MET A 18 -15.90 -7.02 -0.20
C MET A 18 -14.82 -6.03 -0.70
N GLY A 19 -15.04 -5.38 -1.85
CA GLY A 19 -14.18 -4.33 -2.35
C GLY A 19 -14.14 -3.11 -1.41
N MET A 20 -15.31 -2.65 -0.96
CA MET A 20 -15.41 -1.55 0.01
C MET A 20 -14.71 -1.90 1.33
N LEU A 21 -14.98 -3.08 1.89
CA LEU A 21 -14.35 -3.53 3.13
C LEU A 21 -12.82 -3.60 3.00
N SER A 22 -12.31 -4.08 1.86
CA SER A 22 -10.86 -4.11 1.63
C SER A 22 -10.24 -2.70 1.62
N ALA A 23 -10.92 -1.72 0.99
CA ALA A 23 -10.47 -0.34 1.01
C ALA A 23 -10.57 0.30 2.41
N ILE A 24 -11.63 0.02 3.17
CA ILE A 24 -11.79 0.46 4.57
C ILE A 24 -10.69 -0.14 5.46
N VAL A 25 -10.37 -1.43 5.28
CA VAL A 25 -9.24 -2.07 5.96
C VAL A 25 -7.94 -1.34 5.62
N GLY A 26 -7.76 -0.95 4.35
CA GLY A 26 -6.65 -0.08 3.93
C GLY A 26 -6.57 1.22 4.74
N LEU A 27 -7.69 1.86 5.03
CA LEU A 27 -7.76 3.11 5.80
C LEU A 27 -7.55 2.93 7.32
N LEU A 28 -7.57 1.71 7.86
CA LEU A 28 -7.53 1.46 9.32
C LEU A 28 -6.45 2.25 10.09
N PRO A 29 -5.19 2.34 9.64
CA PRO A 29 -4.16 3.12 10.33
C PRO A 29 -4.57 4.57 10.59
N TRP A 30 -5.42 5.13 9.73
CA TRP A 30 -5.95 6.48 9.87
C TRP A 30 -7.29 6.52 10.61
N LEU A 31 -8.14 5.49 10.44
CA LEU A 31 -9.42 5.44 11.14
C LEU A 31 -9.23 5.37 12.67
N VAL A 32 -8.23 4.62 13.14
CA VAL A 32 -7.97 4.43 14.58
C VAL A 32 -7.41 5.67 15.27
N THR A 33 -6.88 6.65 14.52
CA THR A 33 -6.32 7.89 15.08
C THR A 33 -7.39 8.95 15.35
N GLY A 34 -8.65 8.65 15.07
CA GLY A 34 -9.75 9.62 15.14
C GLY A 34 -9.87 10.51 13.90
N MET A 35 -9.09 10.25 12.84
CA MET A 35 -9.24 10.88 11.53
C MET A 35 -9.12 12.41 11.51
N ARG A 36 -8.52 13.02 12.53
CA ARG A 36 -8.36 14.48 12.60
C ARG A 36 -7.28 14.94 11.63
N LEU A 37 -7.59 15.89 10.76
CA LEU A 37 -6.65 16.44 9.79
C LEU A 37 -5.35 16.85 10.51
N PRO A 38 -4.16 16.40 10.06
CA PRO A 38 -2.91 16.85 10.66
C PRO A 38 -2.80 18.37 10.61
N LEU A 39 -2.09 18.99 11.56
CA LEU A 39 -1.93 20.43 11.60
C LEU A 39 -1.35 20.97 10.27
N GLN A 40 -2.03 21.96 9.70
CA GLN A 40 -1.67 22.56 8.41
C GLN A 40 -0.97 23.91 8.64
N ASN A 41 0.24 24.09 8.11
CA ASN A 41 0.96 25.37 8.23
C ASN A 41 0.31 26.51 7.43
N LEU A 42 -0.59 26.16 6.50
CA LEU A 42 -1.26 27.10 5.59
C LEU A 42 -2.74 27.27 5.94
N TRP A 43 -3.16 26.87 7.15
CA TRP A 43 -4.54 27.04 7.62
C TRP A 43 -4.87 28.53 7.81
N ALA A 44 -6.10 28.93 7.47
CA ALA A 44 -6.51 30.34 7.43
C ALA A 44 -6.56 31.01 8.80
N VAL A 45 -6.88 30.23 9.83
CA VAL A 45 -7.07 30.72 11.20
C VAL A 45 -6.19 29.93 12.15
N ASN A 46 -5.77 30.55 13.26
CA ASN A 46 -5.02 29.82 14.28
C ASN A 46 -5.93 28.76 14.91
N THR A 47 -5.59 27.48 14.74
CA THR A 47 -6.41 26.33 15.13
C THR A 47 -5.54 25.33 15.87
N LEU A 48 -5.99 24.85 17.02
CA LEU A 48 -5.28 23.83 17.78
C LEU A 48 -5.42 22.46 17.08
N PRO A 49 -4.46 21.53 17.26
CA PRO A 49 -4.53 20.19 16.65
C PRO A 49 -5.83 19.42 16.96
N GLU A 50 -6.37 19.58 18.17
CA GLU A 50 -7.63 18.99 18.63
C GLU A 50 -8.88 19.63 18.03
N ASP A 51 -8.75 20.79 17.38
CA ASP A 51 -9.85 21.49 16.71
C ASP A 51 -9.82 21.29 15.19
N MET A 52 -8.80 20.61 14.67
CA MET A 52 -8.72 20.28 13.26
C MET A 52 -9.87 19.35 12.84
N PRO A 53 -10.45 19.57 11.64
CA PRO A 53 -11.63 18.85 11.19
C PRO A 53 -11.32 17.38 10.89
N ILE A 54 -12.37 16.56 10.89
CA ILE A 54 -12.26 15.15 10.54
C ILE A 54 -12.16 14.98 9.02
N VAL A 55 -11.18 14.20 8.56
CA VAL A 55 -10.95 13.86 7.16
C VAL A 55 -10.65 12.39 6.98
N LEU A 56 -11.05 11.81 5.86
CA LEU A 56 -10.88 10.37 5.60
C LEU A 56 -9.48 9.97 5.14
N LEU A 57 -8.63 10.94 4.78
CA LEU A 57 -7.23 10.72 4.44
C LEU A 57 -6.32 11.69 5.20
N PRO A 58 -5.12 11.25 5.60
CA PRO A 58 -4.18 12.08 6.33
C PRO A 58 -3.48 13.05 5.36
N PHE A 59 -4.16 14.09 4.88
CA PHE A 59 -3.55 15.10 4.01
C PHE A 59 -2.52 15.91 4.79
N SER A 60 -1.24 15.59 4.59
CA SER A 60 -0.10 16.37 5.06
C SER A 60 1.16 16.00 4.28
N GLN A 61 2.09 16.94 4.14
CA GLN A 61 3.42 16.68 3.59
C GLN A 61 4.18 15.58 4.36
N TYR A 62 3.87 15.40 5.66
CA TYR A 62 4.54 14.44 6.54
C TYR A 62 3.92 13.03 6.47
N THR A 63 2.77 12.89 5.84
CA THR A 63 2.00 11.65 5.79
C THR A 63 1.82 11.14 4.36
N ILE A 64 2.54 11.68 3.37
CA ILE A 64 2.48 11.25 1.95
C ILE A 64 2.66 9.74 1.83
N THR A 65 3.67 9.19 2.51
CA THR A 65 3.93 7.74 2.50
C THR A 65 2.78 6.95 3.11
N LEU A 66 2.12 7.49 4.15
CA LEU A 66 0.94 6.87 4.76
C LEU A 66 -0.27 6.91 3.80
N ILE A 67 -0.50 8.02 3.10
CA ILE A 67 -1.56 8.13 2.07
C ILE A 67 -1.40 7.02 1.03
N VAL A 68 -0.20 6.85 0.49
CA VAL A 68 0.09 5.78 -0.48
C VAL A 68 -0.15 4.41 0.16
N ALA A 69 0.32 4.22 1.39
CA ALA A 69 0.20 2.94 2.09
C ALA A 69 -1.26 2.52 2.33
N VAL A 70 -2.13 3.42 2.78
CA VAL A 70 -3.53 3.10 3.06
C VAL A 70 -4.31 2.76 1.79
N ILE A 71 -4.01 3.46 0.68
CA ILE A 71 -4.65 3.22 -0.62
C ILE A 71 -4.16 1.92 -1.26
N VAL A 72 -2.84 1.72 -1.32
CA VAL A 72 -2.23 0.56 -1.99
C VAL A 72 -2.54 -0.73 -1.23
N THR A 73 -2.42 -0.73 0.11
CA THR A 73 -2.74 -1.92 0.92
C THR A 73 -4.19 -2.35 0.74
N GLY A 74 -5.14 -1.41 0.83
CA GLY A 74 -6.57 -1.73 0.64
C GLY A 74 -6.86 -2.30 -0.76
N SER A 75 -6.22 -1.75 -1.79
CA SER A 75 -6.36 -2.23 -3.17
C SER A 75 -5.73 -3.62 -3.36
N ALA A 76 -4.59 -3.87 -2.73
CA ALA A 76 -3.90 -5.17 -2.78
C ALA A 76 -4.70 -6.27 -2.09
N LEU A 77 -5.32 -5.97 -0.93
CA LEU A 77 -6.24 -6.88 -0.24
C LEU A 77 -7.42 -7.27 -1.13
N ALA A 78 -8.04 -6.28 -1.79
CA ALA A 78 -9.13 -6.50 -2.75
C ALA A 78 -8.67 -7.40 -3.93
N GLY A 79 -7.46 -7.17 -4.45
CA GLY A 79 -6.88 -7.98 -5.53
C GLY A 79 -6.61 -9.41 -5.08
N GLY A 80 -6.10 -9.60 -3.86
CA GLY A 80 -5.86 -10.91 -3.26
C GLY A 80 -7.16 -11.69 -3.08
N LEU A 81 -8.20 -11.03 -2.55
CA LEU A 81 -9.54 -11.60 -2.40
C LEU A 81 -10.15 -12.00 -3.74
N ALA A 82 -10.04 -11.13 -4.75
CA ALA A 82 -10.44 -11.45 -6.11
C ALA A 82 -9.70 -12.68 -6.66
N ARG A 83 -8.39 -12.80 -6.40
CA ARG A 83 -7.60 -13.93 -6.87
C ARG A 83 -7.98 -15.25 -6.20
N VAL A 84 -8.15 -15.25 -4.87
CA VAL A 84 -8.47 -16.45 -4.09
C VAL A 84 -9.86 -16.97 -4.44
N THR A 85 -10.81 -16.07 -4.67
CA THR A 85 -12.20 -16.43 -5.02
C THR A 85 -12.42 -16.69 -6.50
N ARG A 86 -11.37 -16.62 -7.34
CA ARG A 86 -11.48 -16.66 -8.81
C ARG A 86 -12.25 -17.86 -9.36
N ALA A 87 -12.15 -19.02 -8.72
CA ALA A 87 -12.85 -20.23 -9.15
C ALA A 87 -14.39 -20.11 -9.06
N GLN A 88 -14.89 -19.16 -8.26
CA GLN A 88 -16.32 -18.96 -7.98
C GLN A 88 -16.87 -17.70 -8.64
N HIS A 89 -16.09 -17.00 -9.49
CA HIS A 89 -16.47 -15.69 -10.04
C HIS A 89 -17.65 -15.79 -11.01
N PRO A 90 -18.83 -15.22 -10.67
CA PRO A 90 -19.78 -14.87 -11.70
C PRO A 90 -19.25 -13.74 -12.59
N ARG A 91 -19.95 -13.53 -13.71
CA ARG A 91 -19.73 -12.38 -14.60
C ARG A 91 -19.78 -11.08 -13.78
N PHE A 92 -18.84 -10.18 -14.03
CA PHE A 92 -18.68 -8.87 -13.37
C PHE A 92 -18.13 -8.85 -11.94
N THR A 93 -17.69 -9.97 -11.35
CA THR A 93 -17.10 -10.00 -10.00
C THR A 93 -15.97 -8.98 -9.81
N LEU A 94 -14.99 -8.97 -10.72
CA LEU A 94 -13.87 -8.04 -10.63
C LEU A 94 -14.32 -6.58 -10.77
N ALA A 95 -15.29 -6.31 -11.65
CA ALA A 95 -15.83 -4.97 -11.80
C ALA A 95 -16.52 -4.50 -10.51
N ALA A 96 -17.29 -5.38 -9.86
CA ALA A 96 -17.92 -5.07 -8.58
C ALA A 96 -16.89 -4.77 -7.49
N ILE A 97 -15.82 -5.56 -7.37
CA ILE A 97 -14.71 -5.31 -6.42
C ILE A 97 -14.04 -3.96 -6.71
N VAL A 98 -13.71 -3.69 -7.97
CA VAL A 98 -13.08 -2.43 -8.39
C VAL A 98 -13.97 -1.24 -8.09
N VAL A 99 -15.27 -1.34 -8.38
CA VAL A 99 -16.26 -0.30 -8.05
C VAL A 99 -16.31 -0.07 -6.54
N GLY A 100 -16.39 -1.13 -5.73
CA GLY A 100 -16.39 -1.00 -4.26
C GLY A 100 -15.15 -0.31 -3.70
N VAL A 101 -13.96 -0.67 -4.21
CA VAL A 101 -12.70 0.00 -3.83
C VAL A 101 -12.70 1.47 -4.26
N LEU A 102 -13.09 1.75 -5.51
CA LEU A 102 -13.17 3.11 -6.04
C LEU A 102 -14.16 3.98 -5.27
N THR A 103 -15.32 3.45 -4.89
CA THR A 103 -16.31 4.19 -4.10
C THR A 103 -15.69 4.71 -2.80
N VAL A 104 -15.01 3.85 -2.04
CA VAL A 104 -14.38 4.25 -0.78
C VAL A 104 -13.25 5.26 -1.02
N GLN A 105 -12.38 5.01 -2.00
CA GLN A 105 -11.25 5.90 -2.28
C GLN A 105 -11.69 7.28 -2.78
N VAL A 106 -12.65 7.33 -3.71
CA VAL A 106 -13.18 8.59 -4.25
C VAL A 106 -13.87 9.40 -3.15
N VAL A 107 -14.71 8.76 -2.33
CA VAL A 107 -15.34 9.43 -1.17
C VAL A 107 -14.27 9.99 -0.23
N ALA A 108 -13.24 9.21 0.08
CA ALA A 108 -12.17 9.63 0.97
C ALA A 108 -11.36 10.81 0.41
N ILE A 109 -11.04 10.78 -0.89
CA ILE A 109 -10.33 11.86 -1.60
C ILE A 109 -11.17 13.13 -1.62
N VAL A 110 -12.42 13.05 -2.08
CA VAL A 110 -13.30 14.21 -2.23
C VAL A 110 -13.58 14.85 -0.87
N GLN A 111 -13.96 14.05 0.13
CA GLN A 111 -14.25 14.58 1.46
C GLN A 111 -13.02 15.26 2.07
N THR A 112 -11.85 14.64 1.97
CA THR A 112 -10.61 15.21 2.51
C THR A 112 -10.22 16.49 1.76
N ALA A 113 -10.26 16.46 0.43
CA ALA A 113 -9.84 17.59 -0.40
C ALA A 113 -10.74 18.81 -0.20
N VAL A 114 -12.07 18.62 -0.18
CA VAL A 114 -13.04 19.70 0.05
C VAL A 114 -12.87 20.28 1.46
N THR A 115 -12.80 19.41 2.48
CA THR A 115 -12.62 19.86 3.88
C THR A 115 -11.32 20.64 4.06
N THR A 116 -10.24 20.17 3.44
CA THR A 116 -8.94 20.86 3.49
C THR A 116 -8.99 22.18 2.71
N ALA A 117 -9.63 22.23 1.54
CA ALA A 117 -9.74 23.44 0.73
C ALA A 117 -10.44 24.58 1.49
N VAL A 118 -11.51 24.27 2.22
CA VAL A 118 -12.29 25.26 2.97
C VAL A 118 -11.49 25.89 4.12
N GLY A 119 -10.58 25.14 4.74
CA GLY A 119 -9.81 25.63 5.88
C GLY A 119 -8.48 26.28 5.54
N LEU A 120 -7.95 26.08 4.33
CA LEU A 120 -6.69 26.68 3.90
C LEU A 120 -6.83 28.18 3.61
N THR A 121 -5.73 28.92 3.80
CA THR A 121 -5.61 30.32 3.35
C THR A 121 -5.86 30.46 1.85
N GLU A 122 -6.46 31.57 1.43
CA GLU A 122 -6.57 31.97 0.02
C GLU A 122 -5.22 32.45 -0.53
N SER A 123 -4.25 31.55 -0.63
CA SER A 123 -2.91 31.82 -1.17
C SER A 123 -2.56 30.89 -2.32
N PRO A 124 -1.73 31.32 -3.29
CA PRO A 124 -1.24 30.43 -4.35
C PRO A 124 -0.52 29.19 -3.81
N ALA A 125 0.25 29.34 -2.72
CA ALA A 125 0.95 28.24 -2.07
C ALA A 125 -0.01 27.17 -1.52
N ALA A 126 -1.12 27.58 -0.88
CA ALA A 126 -2.14 26.67 -0.40
C ALA A 126 -2.83 25.89 -1.53
N LYS A 127 -3.10 26.55 -2.66
CA LYS A 127 -3.70 25.93 -3.85
C LYS A 127 -2.75 24.88 -4.47
N VAL A 128 -1.47 25.21 -4.61
CA VAL A 128 -0.44 24.26 -5.09
C VAL A 128 -0.31 23.08 -4.14
N TYR A 129 -0.25 23.34 -2.83
CA TYR A 129 -0.16 22.30 -1.80
C TYR A 129 -1.33 21.30 -1.87
N LEU A 130 -2.56 21.80 -1.89
CA LEU A 130 -3.75 20.96 -2.01
C LEU A 130 -3.78 20.19 -3.33
N PHE A 131 -3.41 20.85 -4.43
CA PHE A 131 -3.33 20.21 -5.75
C PHE A 131 -2.33 19.05 -5.74
N VAL A 132 -1.12 19.25 -5.23
CA VAL A 132 -0.07 18.21 -5.17
C VAL A 132 -0.51 17.03 -4.31
N LEU A 133 -1.09 17.26 -3.13
CA LEU A 133 -1.61 16.18 -2.29
C LEU A 133 -2.74 15.42 -2.97
N THR A 134 -3.69 16.12 -3.58
CA THR A 134 -4.82 15.50 -4.27
C THR A 134 -4.35 14.70 -5.50
N ALA A 135 -3.48 15.27 -6.32
CA ALA A 135 -2.92 14.62 -7.50
C ALA A 135 -2.07 13.40 -7.12
N GLY A 136 -1.23 13.51 -6.08
CA GLY A 136 -0.45 12.38 -5.56
C GLY A 136 -1.34 11.26 -5.02
N THR A 137 -2.44 11.61 -4.37
CA THR A 137 -3.44 10.65 -3.89
C THR A 137 -4.16 9.95 -5.04
N LEU A 138 -4.56 10.68 -6.08
CA LEU A 138 -5.13 10.11 -7.31
C LEU A 138 -4.16 9.17 -8.01
N ALA A 139 -2.88 9.56 -8.11
CA ALA A 139 -1.83 8.70 -8.67
C ALA A 139 -1.66 7.41 -7.84
N ALA A 140 -1.66 7.52 -6.51
CA ALA A 140 -1.63 6.36 -5.61
C ALA A 140 -2.85 5.45 -5.81
N SER A 141 -4.04 6.01 -6.01
CA SER A 141 -5.26 5.25 -6.34
C SER A 141 -5.11 4.49 -7.67
N LEU A 142 -4.60 5.13 -8.72
CA LEU A 142 -4.35 4.47 -10.01
C LEU A 142 -3.34 3.32 -9.88
N ILE A 143 -2.25 3.52 -9.12
CA ILE A 143 -1.27 2.47 -8.83
C ILE A 143 -1.92 1.34 -8.03
N GLY A 144 -2.75 1.66 -7.02
CA GLY A 144 -3.51 0.70 -6.25
C GLY A 144 -4.42 -0.17 -7.12
N LEU A 145 -5.15 0.44 -8.06
CA LEU A 145 -6.01 -0.26 -9.02
C LEU A 145 -5.21 -1.14 -9.99
N LEU A 146 -4.05 -0.68 -10.45
CA LEU A 146 -3.13 -1.48 -11.25
C LEU A 146 -2.67 -2.72 -10.46
N ILE A 147 -2.24 -2.53 -9.21
CA ILE A 147 -1.84 -3.63 -8.32
C ILE A 147 -3.00 -4.60 -8.11
N LEU A 148 -4.21 -4.10 -7.81
CA LEU A 148 -5.42 -4.90 -7.67
C LEU A 148 -5.65 -5.75 -8.93
N ALA A 149 -5.65 -5.13 -10.11
CA ALA A 149 -5.88 -5.81 -11.37
C ALA A 149 -4.81 -6.87 -11.68
N LEU A 150 -3.53 -6.57 -11.41
CA LEU A 150 -2.43 -7.49 -11.59
C LEU A 150 -2.53 -8.69 -10.63
N ILE A 151 -2.78 -8.46 -9.35
CA ILE A 151 -3.00 -9.55 -8.39
C ILE A 151 -4.21 -10.40 -8.81
N ALA A 152 -5.31 -9.77 -9.19
CA ALA A 152 -6.54 -10.48 -9.53
C ALA A 152 -6.42 -11.32 -10.81
N ARG A 153 -5.84 -10.77 -11.88
CA ARG A 153 -5.92 -11.39 -13.23
C ARG A 153 -4.61 -11.89 -13.80
N ALA A 154 -3.47 -11.31 -13.43
CA ALA A 154 -2.22 -11.60 -14.11
C ALA A 154 -1.81 -13.09 -13.90
N PRO A 155 -0.99 -13.64 -14.83
CA PRO A 155 -0.27 -14.86 -14.58
C PRO A 155 0.49 -14.79 -13.25
N VAL A 156 0.83 -15.96 -12.70
CA VAL A 156 1.47 -16.06 -11.37
C VAL A 156 2.68 -15.13 -11.21
N ALA A 157 3.50 -14.98 -12.26
CA ALA A 157 4.64 -14.06 -12.24
C ALA A 157 4.22 -12.58 -12.04
N GLY A 158 3.20 -12.10 -12.75
CA GLY A 158 2.72 -10.72 -12.60
C GLY A 158 2.03 -10.47 -11.27
N ALA A 159 1.26 -11.45 -10.77
CA ALA A 159 0.64 -11.35 -9.46
C ALA A 159 1.67 -11.32 -8.32
N MET A 160 2.73 -12.11 -8.45
CA MET A 160 3.86 -12.10 -7.51
C MET A 160 4.53 -10.72 -7.45
N VAL A 161 4.85 -10.13 -8.60
CA VAL A 161 5.39 -8.75 -8.68
C VAL A 161 4.45 -7.74 -8.03
N ALA A 162 3.16 -7.81 -8.31
CA ALA A 162 2.18 -6.88 -7.74
C ALA A 162 2.03 -7.04 -6.22
N VAL A 163 2.06 -8.28 -5.69
CA VAL A 163 2.10 -8.53 -4.24
C VAL A 163 3.39 -7.95 -3.63
N SER A 164 4.53 -8.08 -4.31
CA SER A 164 5.80 -7.53 -3.84
C SER A 164 5.82 -6.00 -3.84
N LEU A 165 5.20 -5.35 -4.82
CA LEU A 165 5.02 -3.89 -4.82
C LEU A 165 4.12 -3.45 -3.66
N ALA A 166 3.02 -4.17 -3.42
CA ALA A 166 2.14 -3.91 -2.27
C ALA A 166 2.84 -4.17 -0.92
N ALA A 167 3.76 -5.12 -0.86
CA ALA A 167 4.53 -5.43 0.35
C ALA A 167 5.35 -4.23 0.83
N VAL A 168 5.87 -3.40 -0.09
CA VAL A 168 6.60 -2.17 0.27
C VAL A 168 5.70 -1.21 1.05
N ALA A 169 4.46 -1.04 0.60
CA ALA A 169 3.45 -0.21 1.26
C ALA A 169 3.00 -0.77 2.63
N SER A 170 3.08 -2.09 2.83
CA SER A 170 2.62 -2.74 4.06
C SER A 170 3.39 -2.30 5.31
N SER A 171 4.68 -1.97 5.19
CA SER A 171 5.49 -1.47 6.31
C SER A 171 4.98 -0.12 6.81
N ALA A 172 4.75 0.82 5.88
CA ALA A 172 4.21 2.14 6.22
C ALA A 172 2.77 2.05 6.77
N TRP A 173 1.96 1.13 6.23
CA TRP A 173 0.62 0.85 6.73
C TRP A 173 0.65 0.35 8.18
N LEU A 174 1.49 -0.63 8.48
CA LEU A 174 1.65 -1.18 9.84
C LEU A 174 2.24 -0.16 10.81
N ASN A 175 3.23 0.62 10.36
CA ASN A 175 3.82 1.66 11.19
C ASN A 175 2.78 2.71 11.59
N GLY A 176 1.92 3.16 10.67
CA GLY A 176 0.83 4.08 10.99
C GLY A 176 -0.24 3.46 11.90
N PHE A 177 -0.40 2.14 11.89
CA PHE A 177 -1.35 1.44 12.75
C PHE A 177 -0.82 1.27 14.18
N ILE A 178 0.49 1.01 14.34
CA ILE A 178 1.14 0.79 15.63
C ILE A 178 1.52 2.12 16.29
N ALA A 179 2.26 2.96 15.56
CA ALA A 179 2.60 4.29 15.97
C ALA A 179 1.54 5.23 15.40
N HIS A 180 0.70 5.78 16.28
CA HIS A 180 -0.25 6.79 15.86
C HIS A 180 0.56 7.93 15.23
N PRO A 181 0.28 8.33 13.98
CA PRO A 181 1.01 9.40 13.33
C PRO A 181 0.94 10.62 14.25
N LEU A 182 2.11 11.18 14.60
CA LEU A 182 2.24 12.38 15.44
C LEU A 182 2.06 12.17 16.95
N SER A 183 1.99 10.94 17.46
CA SER A 183 2.10 10.67 18.91
C SER A 183 3.57 10.61 19.35
N PHE A 184 3.92 11.29 20.44
CA PHE A 184 5.29 11.31 20.99
C PHE A 184 5.56 10.21 22.02
N GLU A 185 4.51 9.55 22.52
CA GLU A 185 4.62 8.45 23.48
C GLU A 185 4.56 7.11 22.76
N VAL A 186 5.70 6.41 22.71
CA VAL A 186 5.77 5.04 22.18
C VAL A 186 6.16 4.10 23.31
N SER A 187 5.19 3.27 23.72
CA SER A 187 5.40 2.20 24.69
C SER A 187 6.53 1.25 24.25
N GLU A 188 7.15 0.56 25.19
CA GLU A 188 8.20 -0.42 24.87
C GLU A 188 7.68 -1.53 23.94
N THR A 189 6.44 -1.97 24.17
CA THR A 189 5.76 -2.94 23.31
C THR A 189 5.56 -2.41 21.88
N ALA A 190 5.16 -1.14 21.72
CA ALA A 190 5.04 -0.52 20.40
C ALA A 190 6.40 -0.40 19.70
N ARG A 191 7.49 -0.07 20.42
CA ARG A 191 8.85 -0.06 19.84
C ARG A 191 9.28 -1.44 19.37
N ALA A 192 9.02 -2.48 20.15
CA ALA A 192 9.33 -3.85 19.77
C ALA A 192 8.55 -4.27 18.50
N LEU A 193 7.26 -3.92 18.42
CA LEU A 193 6.44 -4.16 17.24
C LEU A 193 6.93 -3.39 16.00
N LEU A 194 7.27 -2.11 16.13
CA LEU A 194 7.86 -1.30 15.03
C LEU A 194 9.20 -1.87 14.56
N ASN A 195 10.02 -2.41 15.46
CA ASN A 195 11.25 -3.10 15.09
C ASN A 195 10.98 -4.40 14.32
N ALA A 196 9.85 -5.05 14.56
CA ALA A 196 9.45 -6.25 13.81
C ALA A 196 8.84 -5.91 12.45
N THR A 197 8.09 -4.80 12.33
CA THR A 197 7.38 -4.42 11.09
C THR A 197 8.31 -4.17 9.92
N ARG A 198 9.55 -3.73 10.17
CA ARG A 198 10.58 -3.55 9.14
C ARG A 198 10.84 -4.82 8.31
N TRP A 199 10.61 -6.00 8.88
CA TRP A 199 10.83 -7.28 8.20
C TRP A 199 9.61 -7.77 7.41
N VAL A 200 8.44 -7.18 7.62
CA VAL A 200 7.18 -7.62 6.99
C VAL A 200 7.25 -7.59 5.45
N PRO A 201 7.78 -6.53 4.79
CA PRO A 201 7.92 -6.54 3.34
C PRO A 201 8.75 -7.73 2.84
N ALA A 202 9.86 -8.04 3.52
CA ALA A 202 10.72 -9.16 3.17
C ALA A 202 10.01 -10.51 3.29
N VAL A 203 9.23 -10.70 4.36
CA VAL A 203 8.43 -11.91 4.58
C VAL A 203 7.37 -12.07 3.48
N ILE A 204 6.60 -11.01 3.19
CA ILE A 204 5.55 -11.06 2.14
C ILE A 204 6.18 -11.36 0.78
N VAL A 205 7.29 -10.72 0.43
CA VAL A 205 7.99 -10.96 -0.86
C VAL A 205 8.51 -12.40 -0.93
N GLY A 206 9.18 -12.89 0.11
CA GLY A 206 9.68 -14.27 0.15
C GLY A 206 8.55 -15.30 0.00
N LEU A 207 7.42 -15.09 0.67
CA LEU A 207 6.22 -15.93 0.54
C LEU A 207 5.60 -15.85 -0.86
N ALA A 208 5.51 -14.65 -1.45
CA ALA A 208 5.01 -14.46 -2.81
C ALA A 208 5.86 -15.22 -3.83
N VAL A 209 7.19 -15.19 -3.69
CA VAL A 209 8.12 -15.94 -4.55
C VAL A 209 8.01 -17.44 -4.33
N ALA A 210 7.91 -17.90 -3.08
CA ALA A 210 7.70 -19.32 -2.79
C ALA A 210 6.37 -19.85 -3.36
N TRP A 211 5.30 -19.05 -3.27
CA TRP A 211 4.00 -19.35 -3.88
C TRP A 211 4.09 -19.39 -5.41
N GLY A 212 4.79 -18.43 -6.01
CA GLY A 212 5.01 -18.39 -7.46
C GLY A 212 5.82 -19.60 -7.97
N GLY A 213 6.86 -19.98 -7.23
CA GLY A 213 7.83 -20.99 -7.62
C GLY A 213 8.72 -20.53 -8.78
N LEU A 214 9.76 -21.31 -9.10
CA LEU A 214 10.81 -20.93 -10.06
C LEU A 214 10.86 -21.81 -11.32
N ALA A 215 9.75 -22.47 -11.66
CA ALA A 215 9.72 -23.52 -12.68
C ALA A 215 9.79 -23.03 -14.14
N THR A 216 9.64 -21.73 -14.39
CA THR A 216 9.60 -21.16 -15.75
C THR A 216 10.36 -19.84 -15.79
N ILE A 217 10.95 -19.49 -16.93
CA ILE A 217 11.69 -18.22 -17.12
C ILE A 217 10.88 -17.01 -16.65
N GLY A 218 9.59 -16.92 -17.02
CA GLY A 218 8.73 -15.81 -16.60
C GLY A 218 8.55 -15.69 -15.08
N ARG A 219 8.59 -16.81 -14.34
CA ARG A 219 8.52 -16.79 -12.87
C ARG A 219 9.86 -16.43 -12.23
N VAL A 220 10.97 -16.85 -12.84
CA VAL A 220 12.32 -16.42 -12.42
C VAL A 220 12.45 -14.90 -12.62
N ALA A 221 12.08 -14.39 -13.79
CA ALA A 221 12.07 -12.96 -14.08
C ALA A 221 11.17 -12.20 -13.09
N GLY A 222 9.95 -12.71 -12.83
CA GLY A 222 9.07 -12.13 -11.82
C GLY A 222 9.70 -12.12 -10.42
N ALA A 223 10.44 -13.17 -10.04
CA ALA A 223 11.07 -13.26 -8.72
C ALA A 223 12.20 -12.23 -8.59
N VAL A 224 13.02 -12.09 -9.62
CA VAL A 224 14.04 -11.03 -9.70
C VAL A 224 13.40 -9.66 -9.56
N VAL A 225 12.34 -9.36 -10.33
CA VAL A 225 11.62 -8.08 -10.22
C VAL A 225 11.01 -7.88 -8.83
N SER A 226 10.56 -8.94 -8.18
CA SER A 226 10.01 -8.89 -6.81
C SER A 226 11.07 -8.53 -5.76
N PHE A 227 12.28 -9.09 -5.88
CA PHE A 227 13.41 -8.71 -5.03
C PHE A 227 13.92 -7.30 -5.35
N LEU A 228 13.94 -6.90 -6.62
CA LEU A 228 14.25 -5.52 -7.01
C LEU A 228 13.24 -4.53 -6.44
N ALA A 229 11.95 -4.85 -6.47
CA ALA A 229 10.91 -4.02 -5.84
C ALA A 229 11.12 -3.89 -4.32
N LEU A 230 11.52 -4.97 -3.64
CA LEU A 230 11.84 -4.94 -2.21
C LEU A 230 13.07 -4.09 -1.90
N TRP A 231 14.08 -4.10 -2.78
CA TRP A 231 15.31 -3.33 -2.61
C TRP A 231 15.12 -1.85 -2.96
N ILE A 232 14.48 -1.55 -4.09
CA ILE A 232 14.35 -0.20 -4.65
C ILE A 232 13.13 0.54 -4.08
N GLY A 233 12.04 -0.17 -3.78
CA GLY A 233 10.79 0.46 -3.35
C GLY A 233 10.95 1.33 -2.10
N PRO A 234 11.50 0.80 -0.98
CA PRO A 234 11.70 1.59 0.23
C PRO A 234 12.64 2.78 0.02
N THR A 235 13.70 2.63 -0.80
CA THR A 235 14.66 3.72 -1.05
C THR A 235 14.03 4.83 -1.87
N LEU A 236 13.17 4.48 -2.84
CA LEU A 236 12.39 5.44 -3.60
C LEU A 236 11.44 6.23 -2.69
N PHE A 237 10.72 5.57 -1.77
CA PHE A 237 9.87 6.27 -0.80
C PHE A 237 10.67 7.23 0.09
N THR A 238 11.84 6.81 0.58
CA THR A 238 12.72 7.66 1.39
C THR A 238 13.20 8.88 0.59
N ALA A 239 13.65 8.68 -0.64
CA ALA A 239 14.13 9.76 -1.52
C ALA A 239 13.03 10.77 -1.86
N VAL A 240 11.84 10.29 -2.25
CA VAL A 240 10.69 11.14 -2.56
C VAL A 240 10.24 11.91 -1.32
N SER A 241 10.19 11.25 -0.15
CA SER A 241 9.81 11.91 1.11
C SER A 241 10.83 12.97 1.52
N ALA A 242 12.12 12.71 1.37
CA ALA A 242 13.18 13.67 1.66
C ALA A 242 13.13 14.87 0.72
N ALA A 243 12.99 14.63 -0.59
CA ALA A 243 12.85 15.69 -1.59
C ALA A 243 11.60 16.55 -1.32
N ALA A 244 10.43 15.92 -1.16
CA ALA A 244 9.16 16.62 -0.93
C ALA A 244 9.11 17.34 0.43
N GLY A 245 9.84 16.86 1.44
CA GLY A 245 9.91 17.50 2.76
C GLY A 245 10.80 18.73 2.82
N THR A 246 11.64 18.98 1.80
CA THR A 246 12.63 20.06 1.83
C THR A 246 12.05 21.37 1.33
N ARG A 247 11.51 22.17 2.24
CA ARG A 247 10.89 23.47 1.91
C ARG A 247 11.85 24.49 1.29
N VAL A 248 13.15 24.40 1.59
CA VAL A 248 14.18 25.31 1.07
C VAL A 248 14.39 25.11 -0.43
N LEU A 249 14.31 23.86 -0.91
CA LEU A 249 14.54 23.52 -2.31
C LEU A 249 13.26 23.63 -3.17
N ALA A 250 12.12 24.00 -2.58
CA ALA A 250 10.86 24.13 -3.31
C ALA A 250 10.93 25.20 -4.43
N ALA A 251 11.78 26.21 -4.27
CA ALA A 251 12.06 27.22 -5.30
C ALA A 251 13.06 26.73 -6.38
N TYR A 252 13.76 25.63 -6.14
CA TYR A 252 14.86 25.12 -6.96
C TYR A 252 14.62 23.63 -7.32
N PRO A 253 13.69 23.33 -8.25
CA PRO A 253 13.27 21.96 -8.52
C PRO A 253 14.38 21.06 -9.06
N ALA A 254 15.38 21.61 -9.76
CA ALA A 254 16.55 20.86 -10.21
C ALA A 254 17.40 20.39 -9.01
N GLU A 255 17.68 21.29 -8.05
CA GLU A 255 18.43 20.96 -6.84
C GLU A 255 17.66 19.98 -5.94
N MET A 256 16.33 20.08 -5.93
CA MET A 256 15.46 19.11 -5.24
C MET A 256 15.56 17.71 -5.84
N LEU A 257 15.68 17.59 -7.16
CA LEU A 257 15.91 16.31 -7.84
C LEU A 257 17.30 15.76 -7.53
N ASP A 258 18.34 16.59 -7.53
CA ASP A 258 19.69 16.18 -7.19
C ASP A 258 19.78 15.68 -5.74
N TYR A 259 19.15 16.39 -4.81
CA TYR A 259 19.03 15.97 -3.41
C TYR A 259 18.30 14.63 -3.29
N GLY A 260 17.16 14.47 -3.96
CA GLY A 260 16.42 13.21 -4.00
C GLY A 260 17.26 12.06 -4.56
N ALA A 261 17.99 12.28 -5.66
CA ALA A 261 18.88 11.30 -6.26
C ALA A 261 20.02 10.91 -5.32
N GLN A 262 20.61 11.88 -4.60
CA GLN A 262 21.64 11.62 -3.60
C GLN A 262 21.12 10.75 -2.45
N VAL A 263 19.93 11.09 -1.92
CA VAL A 263 19.26 10.29 -0.87
C VAL A 263 18.95 8.89 -1.37
N PHE A 264 18.46 8.76 -2.60
CA PHE A 264 18.17 7.47 -3.22
C PHE A 264 19.41 6.58 -3.30
N VAL A 265 20.52 7.09 -3.85
CA VAL A 265 21.78 6.35 -3.98
C VAL A 265 22.33 5.98 -2.60
N SER A 266 22.27 6.88 -1.63
CA SER A 266 22.69 6.61 -0.25
C SER A 266 21.86 5.50 0.41
N ALA A 267 20.54 5.51 0.18
CA ALA A 267 19.61 4.54 0.74
C ALA A 267 19.70 3.14 0.10
N LEU A 268 20.24 3.00 -1.11
CA LEU A 268 20.44 1.71 -1.78
C LEU A 268 21.50 0.82 -1.11
N GLY A 269 22.46 1.42 -0.40
CA GLY A 269 23.54 0.69 0.26
C GLY A 269 23.11 -0.07 1.52
N VAL A 270 24.00 -0.93 2.04
CA VAL A 270 23.77 -1.70 3.29
C VAL A 270 23.45 -0.79 4.49
N LYS A 271 24.10 0.37 4.56
CA LYS A 271 23.82 1.40 5.59
C LYS A 271 22.42 2.01 5.47
N GLY A 272 21.85 2.02 4.26
CA GLY A 272 20.48 2.48 3.99
C GLY A 272 19.40 1.46 4.34
N GLY A 273 19.77 0.27 4.80
CA GLY A 273 18.86 -0.75 5.34
C GLY A 273 18.06 -1.54 4.29
N SER A 274 17.85 -1.00 3.09
CA SER A 274 17.05 -1.65 2.04
C SER A 274 17.63 -3.00 1.57
N ALA A 275 18.94 -3.06 1.31
CA ALA A 275 19.63 -4.28 0.92
C ALA A 275 19.56 -5.37 1.99
N SER A 276 19.48 -4.99 3.27
CA SER A 276 19.39 -5.94 4.39
C SER A 276 18.10 -6.75 4.38
N LEU A 277 17.05 -6.27 3.69
CA LEU A 277 15.77 -6.96 3.55
C LEU A 277 15.84 -8.16 2.60
N LEU A 278 16.87 -8.23 1.73
CA LEU A 278 17.02 -9.33 0.78
C LEU A 278 17.33 -10.65 1.48
N ILE A 279 18.17 -10.64 2.51
CA ILE A 279 18.56 -11.84 3.27
C ILE A 279 17.34 -12.57 3.87
N PRO A 280 16.50 -11.93 4.71
CA PRO A 280 15.32 -12.59 5.26
C PRO A 280 14.31 -12.98 4.17
N ALA A 281 14.16 -12.18 3.11
CA ALA A 281 13.27 -12.53 2.00
C ALA A 281 13.72 -13.81 1.29
N VAL A 282 15.02 -13.99 1.06
CA VAL A 282 15.60 -15.21 0.50
C VAL A 282 15.42 -16.39 1.46
N ILE A 283 15.65 -16.21 2.76
CA ILE A 283 15.44 -17.26 3.78
C ILE A 283 13.97 -17.74 3.74
N VAL A 284 13.01 -16.81 3.78
CA VAL A 284 11.58 -17.13 3.73
C VAL A 284 11.21 -17.83 2.41
N MET A 285 11.76 -17.37 1.29
CA MET A 285 11.58 -18.02 -0.02
C MET A 285 12.07 -19.48 0.01
N VAL A 286 13.30 -19.72 0.48
CA VAL A 286 13.90 -21.06 0.54
C VAL A 286 13.07 -21.98 1.43
N LEU A 287 12.69 -21.53 2.62
CA LEU A 287 11.84 -22.29 3.54
C LEU A 287 10.48 -22.63 2.91
N GLY A 288 9.83 -21.65 2.26
CA GLY A 288 8.54 -21.86 1.58
C GLY A 288 8.64 -22.87 0.43
N LEU A 289 9.71 -22.81 -0.36
CA LEU A 289 9.97 -23.78 -1.44
C LEU A 289 10.24 -25.18 -0.89
N ALA A 290 11.03 -25.31 0.18
CA ALA A 290 11.33 -26.58 0.83
C ALA A 290 10.06 -27.26 1.38
N VAL A 291 9.20 -26.51 2.08
CA VAL A 291 7.91 -27.00 2.58
C VAL A 291 7.03 -27.48 1.43
N ARG A 292 6.92 -26.69 0.36
CA ARG A 292 6.11 -27.05 -0.81
C ARG A 292 6.61 -28.32 -1.50
N TRP A 293 7.92 -28.50 -1.58
CA TRP A 293 8.53 -29.70 -2.13
C TRP A 293 8.27 -30.93 -1.25
N ALA A 294 8.41 -30.81 0.07
CA ALA A 294 8.12 -31.89 1.01
C ALA A 294 6.65 -32.33 0.93
N LEU A 295 5.71 -31.37 0.84
CA LEU A 295 4.28 -31.66 0.69
C LEU A 295 3.95 -32.35 -0.64
N ARG A 296 4.62 -31.98 -1.73
CA ARG A 296 4.46 -32.66 -3.04
C ARG A 296 4.95 -34.10 -2.99
N ARG A 297 6.12 -34.34 -2.38
CA ARG A 297 6.65 -35.70 -2.19
C ARG A 297 5.69 -36.59 -1.39
N ARG A 298 5.15 -36.09 -0.28
CA ARG A 298 4.17 -36.84 0.53
C ARG A 298 2.90 -37.20 -0.24
N ARG A 299 2.38 -36.28 -1.05
CA ARG A 299 1.18 -36.55 -1.89
C ARG A 299 1.45 -37.61 -2.96
N LEU A 300 2.64 -37.61 -3.56
CA LEU A 300 3.03 -38.63 -4.53
C LEU A 300 3.18 -40.00 -3.86
N GLN A 301 3.79 -40.07 -2.69
CA GLN A 301 3.91 -41.31 -1.92
C GLN A 301 2.54 -41.86 -1.50
N ALA A 302 1.63 -41.00 -1.05
CA ALA A 302 0.26 -41.40 -0.70
C ALA A 302 -0.61 -41.82 -1.90
N ALA A 303 -0.25 -41.43 -3.12
CA ALA A 303 -0.95 -41.85 -4.34
C ALA A 303 -0.41 -43.16 -4.93
N LEU A 304 0.78 -43.59 -4.50
CA LEU A 304 1.43 -44.83 -4.91
C LEU A 304 1.20 -45.99 -3.91
N ALA A 305 0.68 -45.67 -2.73
CA ALA A 305 0.26 -46.62 -1.69
C ALA A 305 -1.24 -46.89 -1.79
#